data_AF-A0A6G1EUZ7-F1
#
_entry.id   AF-A0A6G1EUZ7-F1
#
_cell.length_a   1.000
_cell.length_b   1.000
_cell.length_c   1.000
_cell.angle_alpha   90.00
_cell.angle_beta   90.00
_cell.angle_gamma   90.00
#
_symmetry.space_group_name_H-M   'P 1'
#
loop_
_entity.id
_entity.type
_entity.pdbx_description
1 polymer ?
#
loop_
_entity_poly.entity_id
_entity_poly.type
_entity_poly.pdbx_seq_one_letter_code
_entity_poly.pdbx_strand_id
1 'polypeptide(L)'
;WSDLEWHGRAVHVAAAGQTKWWFAKRFLHPDVVAEYDYVFLWDEDVEVDAFNPIRYLDIVRREGLEISQPALSRGSEIHHGITARRAGQGDVHRRFYRPSGPRCDDDSTGPPCTGWVEMMVPVFSRAAWRCTWGMVQNDLVHAWGLDYKLGYCAQGNRTMKVGIVDAEYVLHRGVPSLGGGGGRSSASRIAVRRRSFAEMQIFNRRWKEAVAADASFVYQQSCE
;
A
#
# COMPACT_ATOMS: atom_id res chain seq x y z
N TRP A 1 8.51 -21.10 -12.89
CA TRP A 1 7.26 -20.50 -13.40
C TRP A 1 6.77 -21.23 -14.64
N SER A 2 7.62 -21.59 -15.61
CA SER A 2 7.20 -22.31 -16.84
C SER A 2 6.60 -23.71 -16.60
N ASP A 3 6.82 -24.25 -15.42
CA ASP A 3 6.30 -25.50 -14.88
C ASP A 3 4.87 -25.39 -14.30
N LEU A 4 4.32 -24.17 -14.17
CA LEU A 4 3.01 -23.92 -13.59
C LEU A 4 1.92 -23.86 -14.67
N GLU A 5 0.79 -24.52 -14.42
CA GLU A 5 -0.34 -24.62 -15.37
C GLU A 5 -0.85 -23.25 -15.86
N TRP A 6 -0.83 -22.24 -14.99
CA TRP A 6 -1.31 -20.91 -15.31
C TRP A 6 -0.31 -20.06 -16.11
N HIS A 7 0.96 -20.48 -16.24
CA HIS A 7 2.01 -19.67 -16.86
C HIS A 7 1.66 -19.24 -18.29
N GLY A 8 1.13 -20.15 -19.11
CA GLY A 8 0.72 -19.85 -20.49
C GLY A 8 -0.47 -18.89 -20.61
N ARG A 9 -1.16 -18.62 -19.50
CA ARG A 9 -2.28 -17.66 -19.43
C ARG A 9 -1.87 -16.32 -18.82
N ALA A 10 -0.62 -16.18 -18.37
CA ALA A 10 -0.12 -14.97 -17.73
C ALA A 10 0.86 -14.22 -18.65
N VAL A 11 0.76 -12.90 -18.63
CA VAL A 11 1.78 -12.02 -19.23
C VAL A 11 2.79 -11.66 -18.14
N HIS A 12 4.03 -12.09 -18.32
CA HIS A 12 5.12 -11.77 -17.41
C HIS A 12 5.90 -10.56 -17.96
N VAL A 13 5.93 -9.46 -17.21
CA VAL A 13 6.71 -8.28 -17.55
C VAL A 13 7.71 -8.01 -16.43
N ALA A 14 8.98 -7.85 -16.78
CA ALA A 14 10.04 -7.51 -15.84
C ALA A 14 10.84 -6.31 -16.37
N ALA A 15 11.17 -5.37 -15.48
CA ALA A 15 12.02 -4.22 -15.80
C ALA A 15 13.17 -4.15 -14.80
N ALA A 16 14.37 -4.51 -15.25
CA ALA A 16 15.56 -4.52 -14.40
C ALA A 16 15.94 -3.10 -13.93
N GLY A 17 16.34 -2.97 -12.67
CA GLY A 17 16.84 -1.73 -12.09
C GLY A 17 15.77 -0.66 -11.85
N GLN A 18 14.50 -1.03 -11.85
CA GLN A 18 13.37 -0.11 -11.64
C GLN A 18 12.68 -0.40 -10.31
N THR A 19 12.04 0.63 -9.74
CA THR A 19 11.28 0.51 -8.49
C THR A 19 9.86 0.04 -8.73
N LYS A 20 9.22 -0.53 -7.70
CA LYS A 20 7.83 -1.01 -7.73
C LYS A 20 6.84 0.02 -8.28
N TRP A 21 6.88 1.25 -7.76
CA TRP A 21 5.92 2.30 -8.15
C TRP A 21 6.21 2.89 -9.53
N TRP A 22 7.47 2.96 -9.94
CA TRP A 22 7.84 3.29 -11.32
C TRP A 22 7.27 2.26 -12.30
N PHE A 23 7.35 0.98 -11.95
CA PHE A 23 6.85 -0.14 -12.75
C PHE A 23 5.32 -0.09 -12.84
N ALA A 24 4.65 0.04 -11.69
CA ALA A 24 3.19 0.10 -11.62
C ALA A 24 2.63 1.24 -12.48
N LYS A 25 3.27 2.41 -12.45
CA LYS A 25 2.84 3.56 -13.28
C LYS A 25 2.88 3.27 -14.78
N ARG A 26 3.81 2.43 -15.24
CA ARG A 26 4.04 2.16 -16.68
C ARG A 26 3.30 0.94 -17.21
N PHE A 27 3.21 -0.11 -16.40
CA PHE A 27 2.69 -1.41 -16.87
C PHE A 27 1.33 -1.77 -16.30
N LEU A 28 0.90 -1.15 -15.20
CA LEU A 28 -0.41 -1.40 -14.59
C LEU A 28 -1.37 -0.23 -14.89
N HIS A 29 -1.42 0.22 -16.15
CA HIS A 29 -2.39 1.22 -16.57
C HIS A 29 -3.83 0.73 -16.29
N PRO A 30 -4.76 1.56 -15.80
CA PRO A 30 -6.09 1.11 -15.38
C PRO A 30 -6.85 0.35 -16.47
N ASP A 31 -6.70 0.74 -17.73
CA ASP A 31 -7.35 0.06 -18.86
C ASP A 31 -6.68 -1.26 -19.24
N VAL A 32 -5.40 -1.45 -18.91
CA VAL A 32 -4.67 -2.72 -19.14
C VAL A 32 -5.07 -3.75 -18.10
N VAL A 33 -5.27 -3.33 -16.86
CA VAL A 33 -5.66 -4.23 -15.75
C VAL A 33 -7.17 -4.25 -15.50
N ALA A 34 -7.97 -3.67 -16.41
CA ALA A 34 -9.41 -3.50 -16.22
C ALA A 34 -10.19 -4.81 -16.13
N GLU A 35 -9.64 -5.92 -16.62
CA GLU A 35 -10.26 -7.25 -16.51
C GLU A 35 -10.16 -7.85 -15.10
N TYR A 36 -9.28 -7.31 -14.25
CA TYR A 36 -9.07 -7.80 -12.89
C TYR A 36 -9.88 -7.00 -11.87
N ASP A 37 -10.51 -7.70 -10.93
CA ASP A 37 -11.26 -7.07 -9.84
C ASP A 37 -10.35 -6.42 -8.80
N TYR A 38 -9.16 -6.99 -8.61
CA TYR A 38 -8.19 -6.58 -7.61
C TYR A 38 -6.78 -6.55 -8.18
N VAL A 39 -5.97 -5.59 -7.71
CA VAL A 39 -4.57 -5.41 -8.07
C VAL A 39 -3.73 -5.54 -6.81
N PHE A 40 -2.84 -6.54 -6.79
CA PHE A 40 -1.87 -6.76 -5.71
C PHE A 40 -0.57 -6.06 -6.11
N LEU A 41 -0.08 -5.14 -5.27
CA LEU A 41 1.15 -4.39 -5.56
C LEU A 41 2.16 -4.54 -4.41
N TRP A 42 2.85 -5.67 -4.39
CA TRP A 42 3.66 -6.09 -3.24
C TRP A 42 5.16 -5.88 -3.46
N ASP A 43 5.88 -5.63 -2.38
CA ASP A 43 7.34 -5.65 -2.37
C ASP A 43 7.86 -7.09 -2.56
N GLU A 44 9.08 -7.21 -3.09
CA GLU A 44 9.72 -8.47 -3.43
C GLU A 44 10.20 -9.30 -2.22
N ASP A 45 10.26 -8.72 -1.04
CA ASP A 45 10.76 -9.34 0.20
C ASP A 45 9.64 -9.81 1.13
N VAL A 46 8.46 -10.06 0.54
CA VAL A 46 7.26 -10.55 1.20
C VAL A 46 7.13 -12.06 0.97
N GLU A 47 7.09 -12.81 2.07
CA GLU A 47 6.84 -14.25 2.06
C GLU A 47 5.34 -14.53 2.17
N VAL A 48 4.89 -15.48 1.36
CA VAL A 48 3.47 -15.77 1.15
C VAL A 48 3.10 -17.21 1.52
N ASP A 49 3.99 -17.96 2.17
CA ASP A 49 3.78 -19.37 2.50
C ASP A 49 2.53 -19.62 3.37
N ALA A 50 2.20 -18.66 4.23
CA ALA A 50 1.03 -18.71 5.11
C ALA A 50 -0.19 -17.94 4.57
N PHE A 51 -0.10 -17.39 3.36
CA PHE A 51 -1.12 -16.52 2.79
C PHE A 51 -2.00 -17.26 1.79
N ASN A 52 -3.32 -17.21 1.97
CA ASN A 52 -4.27 -17.73 1.00
C ASN A 52 -4.99 -16.58 0.26
N PRO A 53 -4.68 -16.34 -1.04
CA PRO A 53 -5.28 -15.24 -1.79
C PRO A 53 -6.79 -15.36 -1.99
N ILE A 54 -7.34 -16.58 -2.05
CA ILE A 54 -8.77 -16.80 -2.24
C ILE A 54 -9.53 -16.42 -0.97
N ARG A 55 -9.11 -16.95 0.18
CA ARG A 55 -9.71 -16.61 1.48
C ARG A 55 -9.57 -15.12 1.79
N TYR A 56 -8.42 -14.54 1.45
CA TYR A 56 -8.19 -13.11 1.60
C TYR A 56 -9.20 -12.29 0.79
N LEU A 57 -9.36 -12.60 -0.49
CA LEU A 57 -10.29 -11.87 -1.36
C LEU A 57 -11.76 -12.09 -0.97
N ASP A 58 -12.12 -13.24 -0.42
CA ASP A 58 -13.47 -13.48 0.12
C ASP A 58 -13.76 -12.56 1.30
N ILE A 59 -12.80 -12.36 2.21
CA ILE A 59 -12.91 -11.40 3.31
C ILE A 59 -12.98 -9.97 2.77
N VAL A 60 -12.08 -9.59 1.87
CA VAL A 60 -12.07 -8.24 1.25
C VAL A 60 -13.43 -7.91 0.63
N ARG A 61 -14.03 -8.84 -0.12
CA ARG A 61 -15.37 -8.67 -0.71
C ARG A 61 -16.45 -8.55 0.35
N ARG A 62 -16.49 -9.48 1.31
CA ARG A 62 -17.50 -9.50 2.40
C ARG A 62 -17.47 -8.23 3.23
N GLU A 63 -16.27 -7.74 3.51
CA GLU A 63 -16.01 -6.53 4.32
C GLU A 63 -16.12 -5.23 3.49
N GLY A 64 -16.32 -5.34 2.18
CA GLY A 64 -16.44 -4.21 1.26
C GLY A 64 -15.18 -3.32 1.22
N LEU A 65 -14.00 -3.91 1.45
CA LEU A 65 -12.74 -3.20 1.44
C LEU A 65 -12.32 -2.88 -0.01
N GLU A 66 -11.91 -1.64 -0.23
CA GLU A 66 -11.42 -1.17 -1.52
C GLU A 66 -9.91 -1.01 -1.56
N ILE A 67 -9.31 -0.75 -0.41
CA ILE A 67 -7.86 -0.74 -0.24
C ILE A 67 -7.57 -1.55 0.99
N SER A 68 -6.76 -2.59 0.85
CA SER A 68 -6.51 -3.51 1.93
C SER A 68 -5.08 -4.02 1.90
N GLN A 69 -4.65 -4.65 2.97
CA GLN A 69 -3.43 -5.45 2.96
C GLN A 69 -3.62 -6.65 3.89
N PRO A 70 -2.92 -7.77 3.65
CA PRO A 70 -2.78 -8.80 4.67
C PRO A 70 -2.06 -8.23 5.89
N ALA A 71 -2.35 -8.79 7.06
CA ALA A 71 -1.62 -8.44 8.26
C ALA A 71 -0.18 -8.94 8.22
N LEU A 72 0.72 -8.25 8.91
CA LEU A 72 2.10 -8.68 9.08
C LEU A 72 2.20 -9.64 10.25
N SER A 73 2.73 -10.83 9.99
CA SER A 73 2.92 -11.86 11.00
C SER A 73 4.04 -11.48 11.98
N ARG A 74 4.05 -12.16 13.13
CA ARG A 74 5.17 -12.09 14.07
C ARG A 74 6.48 -12.43 13.33
N GLY A 75 7.52 -11.63 13.60
CA GLY A 75 8.82 -11.75 12.93
C GLY A 75 8.99 -10.84 11.72
N SER A 76 7.94 -10.15 11.28
CA SER A 76 8.04 -9.14 10.22
C SER A 76 8.76 -7.88 10.71
N GLU A 77 9.42 -7.18 9.79
CA GLU A 77 9.81 -5.78 9.98
C GLU A 77 8.54 -4.91 9.94
N ILE A 78 8.13 -4.39 11.10
CA ILE A 78 6.89 -3.61 11.27
C ILE A 78 7.25 -2.15 11.55
N HIS A 79 6.96 -1.27 10.58
CA HIS A 79 7.18 0.18 10.72
C HIS A 79 5.98 0.89 11.36
N HIS A 80 4.76 0.41 11.10
CA HIS A 80 3.52 1.01 11.59
C HIS A 80 2.68 -0.02 12.35
N GLY A 81 2.36 0.25 13.62
CA GLY A 81 1.68 -0.72 14.49
C GLY A 81 0.31 -1.21 13.99
N ILE A 82 -0.35 -0.44 13.13
CA ILE A 82 -1.59 -0.87 12.47
C ILE A 82 -1.38 -2.07 11.54
N THR A 83 -0.22 -2.27 10.93
CA THR A 83 -0.04 -3.41 10.00
C THR A 83 0.16 -4.74 10.72
N ALA A 84 0.38 -4.73 12.04
CA ALA A 84 0.61 -5.92 12.84
C ALA A 84 -0.66 -6.78 12.99
N ARG A 85 -0.52 -8.10 12.83
CA ARG A 85 -1.62 -9.06 13.00
C ARG A 85 -2.19 -9.09 14.41
N ARG A 86 -3.53 -9.05 14.50
CA ARG A 86 -4.31 -9.19 15.74
C ARG A 86 -4.96 -10.56 15.85
N ALA A 87 -4.15 -11.56 16.16
CA ALA A 87 -4.62 -12.93 16.31
C ALA A 87 -5.75 -13.01 17.37
N GLY A 88 -6.90 -13.56 16.96
CA GLY A 88 -8.05 -13.78 17.83
C GLY A 88 -8.96 -12.56 18.05
N GLN A 89 -8.76 -11.45 17.33
CA GLN A 89 -9.57 -10.22 17.48
C GLN A 89 -10.52 -9.96 16.30
N GLY A 90 -10.78 -10.98 15.47
CA GLY A 90 -11.62 -10.89 14.27
C GLY A 90 -10.83 -11.11 12.98
N ASP A 91 -11.53 -11.02 11.85
CA ASP A 91 -10.95 -11.25 10.52
C ASP A 91 -10.25 -10.01 9.97
N VAL A 92 -10.66 -8.82 10.41
CA VAL A 92 -10.14 -7.54 9.94
C VAL A 92 -10.06 -6.51 11.05
N HIS A 93 -9.14 -5.56 10.91
CA HIS A 93 -9.15 -4.34 11.69
C HIS A 93 -8.80 -3.13 10.83
N ARG A 94 -9.32 -1.96 11.24
CA ARG A 94 -9.17 -0.71 10.47
C ARG A 94 -8.59 0.43 11.29
N ARG A 95 -8.33 0.19 12.59
CA ARG A 95 -7.84 1.18 13.55
C ARG A 95 -6.78 0.59 14.44
N PHE A 96 -5.74 1.35 14.75
CA PHE A 96 -4.73 1.04 15.76
C PHE A 96 -4.79 2.03 16.91
N TYR A 97 -4.61 1.53 18.13
CA TYR A 97 -4.48 2.33 19.33
C TYR A 97 -3.06 2.21 19.86
N ARG A 98 -2.43 3.34 20.17
CA ARG A 98 -1.10 3.30 20.77
C ARG A 98 -1.22 3.06 22.27
N PRO A 99 -0.44 2.14 22.85
CA PRO A 99 -0.51 1.86 24.30
C PRO A 99 -0.16 3.06 25.20
N SER A 100 0.60 4.03 24.69
CA SER A 100 0.96 5.25 25.42
C SER A 100 1.24 6.44 24.50
N GLY A 101 0.67 7.61 24.84
CA GLY A 101 0.89 8.90 24.19
C GLY A 101 -0.21 9.36 23.21
N PRO A 102 -0.21 10.65 22.81
CA PRO A 102 -1.28 11.32 22.07
C PRO A 102 -1.29 11.00 20.56
N ARG A 103 -0.88 9.80 20.15
CA ARG A 103 -0.93 9.40 18.73
C ARG A 103 -1.74 8.13 18.61
N CYS A 104 -2.86 8.22 17.91
CA CYS A 104 -3.84 7.16 17.71
C CYS A 104 -4.71 6.85 18.94
N ASP A 105 -5.47 7.87 19.34
CA ASP A 105 -6.59 7.82 20.28
C ASP A 105 -7.94 7.66 19.53
N ASP A 106 -9.06 7.79 20.24
CA ASP A 106 -10.40 7.65 19.65
C ASP A 106 -10.67 8.72 18.58
N ASP A 107 -10.20 9.94 18.79
CA ASP A 107 -10.38 11.08 17.87
C ASP A 107 -9.51 10.97 16.60
N SER A 108 -8.56 10.03 16.58
CA SER A 108 -7.65 9.82 15.45
C SER A 108 -8.32 9.11 14.26
N THR A 109 -8.99 9.86 13.38
CA THR A 109 -9.61 9.35 12.14
C THR A 109 -8.62 9.27 10.97
N GLY A 110 -7.46 9.91 11.09
CA GLY A 110 -6.39 10.03 10.09
C GLY A 110 -5.50 8.79 9.92
N PRO A 111 -4.80 8.66 8.77
CA PRO A 111 -3.66 7.77 8.68
C PRO A 111 -2.50 8.28 9.58
N PRO A 112 -1.69 7.38 10.15
CA PRO A 112 -1.70 5.92 9.97
C PRO A 112 -2.60 5.22 11.01
N CYS A 113 -3.42 5.95 11.76
CA CYS A 113 -4.17 5.40 12.89
C CYS A 113 -5.44 4.66 12.46
N THR A 114 -6.16 5.19 11.48
CA THR A 114 -7.45 4.65 11.02
C THR A 114 -7.55 4.68 9.49
N GLY A 115 -8.07 3.59 8.90
CA GLY A 115 -8.34 3.50 7.47
C GLY A 115 -7.07 3.68 6.64
N TRP A 116 -6.03 2.91 6.96
CA TRP A 116 -4.71 3.03 6.36
C TRP A 116 -4.07 1.66 6.13
N VAL A 117 -3.30 1.57 5.05
CA VAL A 117 -2.42 0.43 4.72
C VAL A 117 -1.06 1.00 4.34
N GLU A 118 -0.02 0.23 4.60
CA GLU A 118 1.35 0.58 4.22
C GLU A 118 1.57 0.28 2.74
N MET A 119 2.41 1.09 2.08
CA MET A 119 2.65 0.94 0.66
C MET A 119 3.36 -0.36 0.26
N MET A 120 3.88 -1.15 1.20
CA MET A 120 4.64 -2.38 0.94
C MET A 120 3.80 -3.51 0.36
N VAL A 121 2.60 -3.78 0.91
CA VAL A 121 1.73 -4.91 0.51
C VAL A 121 0.26 -4.52 0.26
N PRO A 122 -0.04 -3.38 -0.39
CA PRO A 122 -1.41 -3.00 -0.65
C PRO A 122 -2.05 -3.89 -1.73
N VAL A 123 -3.35 -4.05 -1.59
CA VAL A 123 -4.28 -4.64 -2.55
C VAL A 123 -5.39 -3.63 -2.78
N PHE A 124 -5.63 -3.33 -4.05
CA PHE A 124 -6.60 -2.33 -4.48
C PHE A 124 -7.75 -3.01 -5.22
N SER A 125 -8.98 -2.55 -5.00
CA SER A 125 -10.07 -2.80 -5.93
C SER A 125 -9.77 -2.12 -7.27
N ARG A 126 -10.43 -2.56 -8.35
CA ARG A 126 -10.32 -1.94 -9.68
C ARG A 126 -10.56 -0.42 -9.64
N ALA A 127 -11.59 0.02 -8.90
CA ALA A 127 -11.92 1.43 -8.76
C ALA A 127 -10.84 2.21 -8.00
N ALA A 128 -10.39 1.68 -6.86
CA ALA A 128 -9.36 2.32 -6.06
C ALA A 128 -8.01 2.36 -6.78
N TRP A 129 -7.67 1.34 -7.57
CA TRP A 129 -6.47 1.33 -8.40
C TRP A 129 -6.51 2.41 -9.46
N ARG A 130 -7.65 2.61 -10.15
CA ARG A 130 -7.79 3.65 -11.17
C ARG A 130 -7.48 5.04 -10.61
N CYS A 131 -8.02 5.36 -9.43
CA CYS A 131 -7.71 6.60 -8.73
C CYS A 131 -6.25 6.65 -8.25
N THR A 132 -5.75 5.57 -7.64
CA THR A 132 -4.38 5.48 -7.11
C THR A 132 -3.34 5.66 -8.20
N TRP A 133 -3.54 5.04 -9.36
CA TRP A 133 -2.68 5.17 -10.53
C TRP A 133 -2.58 6.63 -10.99
N GLY A 134 -3.67 7.39 -10.89
CA GLY A 134 -3.69 8.84 -11.15
C GLY A 134 -2.84 9.65 -10.16
N MET A 135 -2.76 9.21 -8.89
CA MET A 135 -1.93 9.85 -7.86
C MET A 135 -0.44 9.55 -8.01
N VAL A 136 -0.06 8.41 -8.60
CA VAL A 136 1.34 8.05 -8.83
C VAL A 136 1.95 8.98 -9.89
N GLN A 137 3.00 9.71 -9.51
CA GLN A 137 3.64 10.73 -10.35
C GLN A 137 4.78 10.12 -11.18
N ASN A 138 4.79 10.40 -12.48
CA ASN A 138 5.72 9.78 -13.45
C ASN A 138 7.21 10.02 -13.14
N ASP A 139 7.52 11.13 -12.48
CA ASP A 139 8.86 11.61 -12.13
C ASP A 139 9.31 11.23 -10.71
N LEU A 140 8.42 10.69 -9.87
CA LEU A 140 8.70 10.25 -8.50
C LEU A 140 8.68 8.73 -8.42
N VAL A 141 9.85 8.10 -8.23
CA VAL A 141 10.00 6.66 -8.42
C VAL A 141 9.83 5.86 -7.13
N HIS A 142 10.05 6.46 -5.95
CA HIS A 142 9.95 5.75 -4.67
C HIS A 142 8.54 5.83 -4.04
N ALA A 143 7.76 6.84 -4.42
CA ALA A 143 6.40 7.10 -3.95
C ALA A 143 6.21 7.22 -2.41
N TRP A 144 7.28 7.45 -1.64
CA TRP A 144 7.18 7.67 -0.20
C TRP A 144 6.16 8.75 0.15
N GLY A 145 5.29 8.45 1.11
CA GLY A 145 4.18 9.32 1.53
C GLY A 145 2.87 9.13 0.75
N LEU A 146 2.87 8.35 -0.34
CA LEU A 146 1.65 8.04 -1.11
C LEU A 146 0.63 7.24 -0.28
N ASP A 147 1.10 6.31 0.54
CA ASP A 147 0.32 5.51 1.50
C ASP A 147 -0.57 6.37 2.42
N TYR A 148 -0.08 7.54 2.84
CA TYR A 148 -0.88 8.50 3.62
C TYR A 148 -2.05 9.12 2.84
N LYS A 149 -2.08 8.95 1.50
CA LYS A 149 -3.12 9.48 0.61
C LYS A 149 -3.96 8.41 -0.07
N LEU A 150 -3.53 7.14 -0.05
CA LEU A 150 -4.26 6.04 -0.67
C LEU A 150 -5.74 5.99 -0.26
N GLY A 151 -6.04 6.25 1.02
CA GLY A 151 -7.42 6.24 1.52
C GLY A 151 -8.39 7.19 0.82
N TYR A 152 -7.91 8.26 0.16
CA TYR A 152 -8.76 9.14 -0.65
C TYR A 152 -9.29 8.48 -1.93
N CYS A 153 -8.69 7.37 -2.35
CA CYS A 153 -9.12 6.59 -3.50
C CYS A 153 -10.11 5.47 -3.17
N ALA A 154 -10.49 5.32 -1.90
CA ALA A 154 -11.59 4.43 -1.53
C ALA A 154 -12.93 5.16 -1.74
N GLN A 155 -13.92 4.51 -2.36
CA GLN A 155 -15.25 5.08 -2.54
C GLN A 155 -16.02 5.05 -1.21
N GLY A 156 -16.26 6.23 -0.65
CA GLY A 156 -16.96 6.42 0.62
C GLY A 156 -15.99 6.60 1.80
N ASN A 157 -16.44 6.25 3.00
CA ASN A 157 -15.66 6.53 4.21
C ASN A 157 -14.45 5.59 4.30
N ARG A 158 -13.23 6.15 4.16
CA ARG A 158 -11.97 5.37 4.23
C ARG A 158 -11.77 4.64 5.56
N THR A 159 -12.36 5.11 6.66
CA THR A 159 -12.29 4.41 7.96
C THR A 159 -13.00 3.05 7.94
N MET A 160 -13.90 2.84 6.97
CA MET A 160 -14.63 1.59 6.76
C MET A 160 -14.13 0.81 5.53
N LYS A 161 -13.68 1.53 4.50
CA LYS A 161 -13.28 0.96 3.20
C LYS A 161 -11.81 0.56 3.11
N VAL A 162 -11.00 0.97 4.09
CA VAL A 162 -9.57 0.67 4.13
C VAL A 162 -9.25 -0.12 5.39
N GLY A 163 -8.52 -1.23 5.26
CA GLY A 163 -8.28 -2.11 6.40
C GLY A 163 -7.23 -3.18 6.21
N ILE A 164 -6.85 -3.77 7.33
CA ILE A 164 -5.94 -4.89 7.44
C ILE A 164 -6.76 -6.16 7.60
N VAL A 165 -6.43 -7.21 6.85
CA VAL A 165 -7.04 -8.53 7.00
C VAL A 165 -6.17 -9.36 7.95
N ASP A 166 -6.64 -9.66 9.16
CA ASP A 166 -5.91 -10.39 10.20
C ASP A 166 -5.95 -11.90 10.03
N ALA A 167 -7.02 -12.40 9.41
CA ALA A 167 -7.20 -13.83 9.16
C ALA A 167 -6.18 -14.38 8.15
N GLU A 168 -5.67 -13.54 7.26
CA GLU A 168 -4.69 -13.87 6.22
C GLU A 168 -3.50 -12.94 6.32
N TYR A 169 -2.29 -13.50 6.39
CA TYR A 169 -1.11 -12.75 6.80
C TYR A 169 0.14 -13.17 6.03
N VAL A 170 1.09 -12.25 5.95
CA VAL A 170 2.37 -12.41 5.26
C VAL A 170 3.52 -12.09 6.21
N LEU A 171 4.72 -12.58 5.88
CA LEU A 171 5.94 -12.25 6.60
C LEU A 171 6.77 -11.28 5.75
N HIS A 172 7.07 -10.10 6.30
CA HIS A 172 7.88 -9.08 5.62
C HIS A 172 9.30 -9.07 6.17
N ARG A 173 10.29 -9.40 5.33
CA ARG A 173 11.68 -9.53 5.79
C ARG A 173 12.36 -8.18 6.02
N GLY A 174 11.91 -7.10 5.38
CA GLY A 174 12.55 -5.78 5.46
C GLY A 174 13.94 -5.75 4.81
N VAL A 175 14.15 -6.55 3.76
CA VAL A 175 15.43 -6.69 3.06
C VAL A 175 15.50 -5.64 1.94
N PRO A 176 16.41 -4.64 2.02
CA PRO A 176 16.49 -3.61 0.99
C PRO A 176 16.98 -4.18 -0.36
N SER A 177 16.07 -4.41 -1.32
CA SER A 177 16.40 -4.99 -2.63
C SER A 177 17.11 -4.05 -3.60
N LEU A 178 16.86 -2.73 -3.51
CA LEU A 178 17.62 -1.71 -4.26
C LEU A 178 19.11 -1.65 -3.88
N GLY A 179 19.58 -2.54 -2.98
CA GLY A 179 20.98 -2.78 -2.67
C GLY A 179 21.65 -3.88 -3.52
N GLY A 180 20.90 -4.80 -4.13
CA GLY A 180 21.43 -6.01 -4.79
C GLY A 180 22.20 -6.92 -3.83
N GLY A 181 22.14 -8.24 -4.02
CA GLY A 181 22.91 -9.22 -3.22
C GLY A 181 24.45 -9.09 -3.30
N GLY A 182 24.97 -8.03 -3.93
CA GLY A 182 26.38 -7.71 -4.02
C GLY A 182 26.71 -6.42 -3.27
N GLY A 183 26.88 -6.53 -1.95
CA GLY A 183 27.70 -5.63 -1.12
C GLY A 183 27.86 -4.16 -1.53
N ARG A 184 26.79 -3.44 -1.88
CA ARG A 184 26.89 -1.98 -2.08
C ARG A 184 26.96 -1.29 -0.72
N SER A 185 27.90 -0.35 -0.61
CA SER A 185 28.27 0.32 0.64
C SER A 185 27.08 1.00 1.32
N SER A 186 27.17 1.21 2.64
CA SER A 186 26.22 2.02 3.42
C SER A 186 25.88 3.36 2.76
N ALA A 187 26.83 3.97 2.04
CA ALA A 187 26.64 5.21 1.30
C ALA A 187 25.56 5.13 0.20
N SER A 188 25.46 4.00 -0.52
CA SER A 188 24.42 3.80 -1.54
C SER A 188 23.01 3.77 -0.92
N ARG A 189 22.86 3.10 0.23
CA ARG A 189 21.59 3.04 0.97
C ARG A 189 21.19 4.42 1.49
N ILE A 190 22.15 5.19 1.98
CA ILE A 190 21.93 6.58 2.43
C ILE A 190 21.48 7.46 1.26
N ALA A 191 22.12 7.32 0.09
CA ALA A 191 21.74 8.07 -1.11
C ALA A 191 20.30 7.76 -1.56
N VAL A 192 19.89 6.49 -1.57
CA VAL A 192 18.51 6.08 -1.86
C VAL A 192 17.55 6.71 -0.85
N ARG A 193 17.80 6.57 0.45
CA ARG A 193 16.94 7.19 1.49
C ARG A 193 16.83 8.70 1.34
N ARG A 194 17.94 9.39 1.06
CA ARG A 194 17.95 10.84 0.82
C ARG A 194 17.09 11.21 -0.39
N ARG A 195 17.17 10.42 -1.47
CA ARG A 195 16.35 10.62 -2.67
C ARG A 195 14.88 10.36 -2.39
N SER A 196 14.53 9.26 -1.73
CA SER A 196 13.15 8.93 -1.35
C SER A 196 12.53 10.03 -0.49
N PHE A 197 13.28 10.56 0.47
CA PHE A 197 12.82 11.67 1.31
C PHE A 197 12.59 12.96 0.51
N ALA A 198 13.51 13.30 -0.41
CA ALA A 198 13.34 14.47 -1.27
C ALA A 198 12.12 14.33 -2.19
N GLU A 199 11.90 13.15 -2.77
CA GLU A 199 10.72 12.85 -3.59
C GLU A 199 9.42 12.95 -2.77
N MET A 200 9.40 12.43 -1.54
CA MET A 200 8.27 12.57 -0.63
C MET A 200 7.95 14.04 -0.33
N GLN A 201 8.95 14.90 -0.14
CA GLN A 201 8.72 16.33 0.07
C GLN A 201 8.09 16.99 -1.17
N ILE A 202 8.53 16.60 -2.37
CA ILE A 202 7.93 17.07 -3.62
C ILE A 202 6.48 16.60 -3.74
N PHE A 203 6.23 15.31 -3.48
CA PHE A 203 4.88 14.73 -3.49
C PHE A 203 3.95 15.48 -2.53
N ASN A 204 4.36 15.66 -1.28
CA ASN A 204 3.56 16.33 -0.26
C ASN A 204 3.27 17.79 -0.62
N ARG A 205 4.23 18.49 -1.25
CA ARG A 205 4.00 19.86 -1.74
C ARG A 205 2.96 19.88 -2.86
N ARG A 206 3.14 19.04 -3.90
CA ARG A 206 2.21 18.94 -5.03
C ARG A 206 0.81 18.54 -4.60
N TRP A 207 0.70 17.62 -3.63
CA TRP A 207 -0.59 17.24 -3.04
C TRP A 207 -1.28 18.43 -2.37
N LYS A 208 -0.56 19.20 -1.55
CA LYS A 208 -1.13 20.40 -0.89
C LYS A 208 -1.59 21.44 -1.90
N GLU A 209 -0.81 21.67 -2.96
CA GLU A 209 -1.16 22.58 -4.06
C GLU A 209 -2.42 22.11 -4.78
N ALA A 210 -2.51 20.82 -5.12
CA ALA A 210 -3.69 20.24 -5.77
C ALA A 210 -4.95 20.36 -4.90
N VAL A 211 -4.82 20.05 -3.61
CA VAL A 211 -5.91 20.19 -2.62
C VAL A 211 -6.37 21.64 -2.49
N ALA A 212 -5.44 22.60 -2.45
CA ALA A 212 -5.80 24.02 -2.33
C ALA A 212 -6.46 24.57 -3.60
N ALA A 213 -6.14 24.01 -4.77
CA ALA A 213 -6.74 24.39 -6.05
C ALA A 213 -8.13 23.76 -6.27
N ASP A 214 -8.46 22.68 -5.55
CA ASP A 214 -9.74 21.98 -5.66
C ASP A 214 -10.74 22.51 -4.62
N ALA A 215 -11.61 23.43 -5.06
CA ALA A 215 -12.66 24.00 -4.23
C ALA A 215 -13.64 22.94 -3.66
N SER A 216 -13.84 21.81 -4.36
CA SER A 216 -14.74 20.74 -3.92
C SER A 216 -14.12 19.91 -2.79
N PHE A 217 -12.80 19.72 -2.84
CA PHE A 217 -12.04 19.00 -1.82
C PHE A 217 -11.95 19.80 -0.52
N VAL A 218 -11.79 21.13 -0.59
CA VAL A 218 -11.82 22.03 0.59
C VAL A 218 -13.18 21.96 1.29
N TYR A 219 -14.28 21.91 0.52
CA TYR A 219 -15.63 21.77 1.06
C TYR A 219 -15.86 20.42 1.76
N GLN A 220 -15.35 19.31 1.20
CA GLN A 220 -15.48 17.99 1.82
C GLN A 220 -14.73 17.87 3.15
N GLN A 221 -13.59 18.54 3.33
CA GLN A 221 -12.89 18.58 4.61
C GLN A 221 -13.58 19.44 5.69
N SER A 222 -14.41 20.40 5.28
CA SER A 222 -15.17 21.25 6.22
C SER A 222 -16.48 20.64 6.71
N CYS A 223 -16.89 19.51 6.12
CA CYS A 223 -18.13 18.81 6.44
C CYS A 223 -17.91 17.47 7.19
N GLU A 224 -16.67 17.11 7.49
CA GLU A 224 -16.32 16.07 8.49
C GLU A 224 -16.07 16.72 9.85
#